data_AF-A0AAI9BCC7-F1
#
_entry.id   AF-A0AAI9BCC7-F1
#
_cell.length_a   1.000
_cell.length_b   1.000
_cell.length_c   1.000
_cell.angle_alpha   90.00
_cell.angle_beta   90.00
_cell.angle_gamma   90.00
#
_symmetry.space_group_name_H-M   'P 1'
#
loop_
_entity.id
_entity.type
_entity.pdbx_description
1 polymer ?
#
loop_
_entity_poly.entity_id
_entity_poly.type
_entity_poly.pdbx_seq_one_letter_code
_entity_poly.pdbx_strand_id
1 'polypeptide(L)'
;MNLQEIKNKVLSLPTIMNLADELLIIDELMTIDVNDLIENQDIFKSIIDALELSHIDSGFMELTEENESSFINFYKWLNKTNNKFNLGINANTIDSFSLTVEDVKKMML
;
A
#
# COMPACT_ATOMS: atom_id res chain seq x y z
N MET A 1 0.29 16.58 -6.03
CA MET A 1 1.11 15.38 -5.92
C MET A 1 0.98 14.62 -7.23
N ASN A 2 2.09 14.19 -7.83
CA ASN A 2 2.07 13.20 -8.92
C ASN A 2 2.80 11.92 -8.48
N LEU A 3 2.67 10.86 -9.26
CA LEU A 3 3.22 9.57 -8.91
C LEU A 3 4.76 9.56 -8.82
N GLN A 4 5.44 10.42 -9.59
CA GLN A 4 6.89 10.58 -9.54
C GLN A 4 7.35 11.21 -8.22
N GLU A 5 6.60 12.15 -7.66
CA GLU A 5 6.88 12.73 -6.34
C GLU A 5 6.78 11.68 -5.24
N ILE A 6 5.74 10.83 -5.29
CA ILE A 6 5.59 9.71 -4.34
C ILE A 6 6.75 8.71 -4.50
N LYS A 7 7.11 8.35 -5.73
CA LYS A 7 8.26 7.47 -5.99
C LYS A 7 9.54 8.01 -5.38
N ASN A 8 9.82 9.31 -5.57
CA ASN A 8 11.00 9.94 -5.02
C ASN A 8 10.99 9.94 -3.49
N LYS A 9 9.82 10.12 -2.87
CA LYS A 9 9.65 9.99 -1.42
C LYS A 9 9.96 8.56 -0.96
N VAL A 10 9.37 7.54 -1.58
CA VAL A 10 9.64 6.13 -1.29
C VAL A 10 11.13 5.82 -1.39
N LEU A 11 11.82 6.30 -2.43
CA LEU A 11 13.27 6.10 -2.62
C LEU A 11 14.14 6.83 -1.57
N SER A 12 13.58 7.83 -0.89
CA SER A 12 14.27 8.55 0.18
C SER A 12 14.09 7.91 1.56
N LEU A 13 13.17 6.97 1.68
CA LEU A 13 12.87 6.23 2.91
C LEU A 13 13.70 4.95 3.00
N PRO A 14 13.86 4.37 4.21
CA PRO A 14 14.41 3.02 4.35
C PRO A 14 13.59 1.99 3.58
N THR A 15 14.24 0.91 3.15
CA THR A 15 13.56 -0.19 2.42
C THR A 15 12.41 -0.79 3.21
N ILE A 16 12.57 -0.94 4.52
CA ILE A 16 11.51 -1.27 5.47
C ILE A 16 11.11 0.04 6.15
N MET A 17 9.95 0.56 5.77
CA MET A 17 9.41 1.81 6.28
C MET A 17 8.86 1.59 7.70
N ASN A 18 8.82 2.66 8.49
CA ASN A 18 7.99 2.60 9.69
C ASN A 18 6.52 2.78 9.32
N LEU A 19 5.63 2.40 10.23
CA LEU A 19 4.19 2.50 10.05
C LEU A 19 3.71 3.91 9.64
N ALA A 20 4.29 4.97 10.20
CA ALA A 20 3.86 6.33 9.91
C ALA A 20 4.18 6.72 8.45
N ASP A 21 5.33 6.29 7.94
CA ASP A 21 5.72 6.48 6.56
C ASP A 21 4.83 5.66 5.60
N GLU A 22 4.51 4.40 5.93
CA GLU A 22 3.57 3.59 5.13
C GLU A 22 2.21 4.27 5.00
N LEU A 23 1.63 4.71 6.13
CA LEU A 23 0.34 5.39 6.16
C LEU A 23 0.36 6.68 5.34
N LEU A 24 1.43 7.46 5.45
CA LEU A 24 1.59 8.69 4.67
C LEU A 24 1.63 8.40 3.16
N ILE A 25 2.40 7.41 2.73
CA ILE A 25 2.49 7.04 1.32
C ILE A 25 1.15 6.51 0.81
N ILE A 26 0.46 5.67 1.58
CA ILE A 26 -0.86 5.14 1.26
C ILE A 26 -1.87 6.27 1.05
N ASP A 27 -1.94 7.22 1.98
CA ASP A 27 -2.86 8.36 1.91
C ASP A 27 -2.58 9.22 0.68
N GLU A 28 -1.30 9.53 0.41
CA GLU A 28 -0.91 10.30 -0.78
C GLU A 28 -1.23 9.55 -2.07
N LEU A 29 -0.98 8.25 -2.12
CA LEU A 29 -1.20 7.41 -3.30
C LEU A 29 -2.68 7.32 -3.67
N MET A 30 -3.57 7.24 -2.68
CA MET A 30 -5.03 7.24 -2.90
C MET A 30 -5.57 8.55 -3.48
N THR A 31 -4.80 9.64 -3.45
CA THR A 31 -5.18 10.94 -4.03
C THR A 31 -4.70 11.15 -5.47
N ILE A 32 -3.87 10.25 -6.00
CA ILE A 32 -3.32 10.39 -7.36
C ILE A 32 -4.40 10.24 -8.43
N ASP A 33 -4.32 11.07 -9.46
CA ASP A 33 -5.21 10.99 -10.61
C ASP A 33 -5.06 9.64 -11.31
N VAL A 34 -6.18 9.01 -11.64
CA VAL A 34 -6.16 7.68 -12.24
C VAL A 34 -5.47 7.65 -13.60
N ASN A 35 -5.49 8.73 -14.37
CA ASN A 35 -4.77 8.80 -15.63
C ASN A 35 -3.26 8.74 -15.39
N ASP A 36 -2.77 9.38 -14.30
CA ASP A 36 -1.37 9.29 -13.90
C ASP A 36 -0.98 7.85 -13.51
N LEU A 37 -1.88 7.12 -12.83
CA LEU A 37 -1.67 5.69 -12.54
C LEU A 37 -1.57 4.83 -13.80
N ILE A 38 -2.40 5.12 -14.81
CA ILE A 38 -2.46 4.37 -16.07
C ILE A 38 -1.26 4.70 -16.97
N GLU A 39 -0.86 5.97 -17.04
CA GLU A 39 0.28 6.42 -17.84
C GLU A 39 1.61 5.96 -17.23
N ASN A 40 1.68 5.84 -15.91
CA ASN A 40 2.90 5.52 -15.16
C ASN A 40 2.82 4.19 -14.39
N GLN A 41 2.24 3.14 -14.99
CA GLN A 41 2.01 1.84 -14.32
C GLN A 41 3.26 1.23 -13.70
N ASP A 42 4.41 1.32 -14.35
CA ASP A 42 5.66 0.73 -13.81
C ASP A 42 6.12 1.47 -12.54
N ILE A 43 5.90 2.79 -12.49
CA ILE A 43 6.16 3.57 -11.28
C ILE A 43 5.16 3.16 -10.19
N PHE A 44 3.89 3.03 -10.55
CA PHE A 44 2.84 2.64 -9.61
C PHE A 44 3.17 1.29 -8.98
N LYS A 45 3.48 0.28 -9.80
CA LYS A 45 3.94 -1.04 -9.37
C LYS A 45 5.13 -0.94 -8.42
N SER A 46 6.16 -0.17 -8.77
CA SER A 46 7.34 -0.03 -7.90
C SER A 46 7.02 0.56 -6.52
N ILE A 47 6.02 1.46 -6.42
CA ILE A 47 5.57 2.00 -5.14
C ILE A 47 4.82 0.93 -4.35
N ILE A 48 3.93 0.19 -5.01
CA ILE A 48 3.17 -0.90 -4.38
C ILE A 48 4.11 -2.01 -3.89
N ASP A 49 5.10 -2.40 -4.67
CA ASP A 49 6.08 -3.43 -4.29
C ASP A 49 6.90 -3.00 -3.05
N ALA A 50 7.25 -1.72 -2.95
CA ALA A 50 7.93 -1.18 -1.78
C ALA A 50 7.05 -1.16 -0.53
N LEU A 51 5.76 -0.79 -0.69
CA LEU A 51 4.78 -0.86 0.39
C LEU A 51 4.55 -2.30 0.83
N GLU A 52 4.38 -3.24 -0.11
CA GLU A 52 4.19 -4.66 0.20
C GLU A 52 5.37 -5.18 1.00
N LEU A 53 6.60 -4.95 0.53
CA LEU A 53 7.82 -5.39 1.19
C LEU A 53 7.91 -4.89 2.64
N SER A 54 7.62 -3.60 2.85
CA SER A 54 7.60 -3.02 4.20
C SER A 54 6.51 -3.63 5.08
N HIS A 55 5.31 -3.74 4.51
CA HIS A 55 4.12 -4.17 5.23
C HIS A 55 4.22 -5.63 5.69
N ILE A 56 4.74 -6.51 4.83
CA ILE A 56 4.91 -7.94 5.16
C ILE A 56 6.08 -8.21 6.11
N ASP A 57 7.08 -7.32 6.17
CA ASP A 57 8.25 -7.53 7.03
C ASP A 57 7.94 -7.16 8.48
N SER A 58 7.39 -5.96 8.70
CA SER A 58 7.07 -5.47 10.05
C SER A 58 5.71 -4.75 10.15
N GLY A 59 5.23 -4.12 9.07
CA GLY A 59 4.06 -3.25 9.12
C GLY A 59 2.79 -3.94 9.66
N PHE A 60 2.52 -5.19 9.25
CA PHE A 60 1.33 -5.92 9.70
C PHE A 60 1.36 -6.24 11.21
N MET A 61 2.54 -6.35 11.83
CA MET A 61 2.66 -6.59 13.27
C MET A 61 2.36 -5.34 14.10
N GLU A 62 2.45 -4.16 13.50
CA GLU A 62 2.17 -2.86 14.12
C GLU A 62 0.70 -2.42 13.93
N LEU A 63 -0.16 -3.31 13.40
CA LEU A 63 -1.58 -3.03 13.25
C LEU A 63 -2.27 -2.82 14.61
N THR A 64 -3.02 -1.73 14.71
CA THR A 64 -3.85 -1.38 15.85
C THR A 64 -5.26 -1.04 15.37
N GLU A 65 -6.23 -1.03 16.28
CA GLU A 65 -7.61 -0.62 15.98
C GLU A 65 -7.69 0.82 15.44
N GLU A 66 -6.67 1.66 15.71
CA GLU A 66 -6.61 3.04 15.24
C GLU A 66 -6.15 3.15 13.78
N ASN A 67 -5.23 2.29 13.34
CA ASN A 67 -4.60 2.38 12.00
C ASN A 67 -5.15 1.36 10.99
N GLU A 68 -5.79 0.29 11.45
CA GLU A 68 -6.34 -0.78 10.60
C GLU A 68 -7.25 -0.24 9.50
N SER A 69 -8.09 0.75 9.84
CA SER A 69 -9.03 1.34 8.89
C SER A 69 -8.33 1.92 7.65
N SER A 70 -7.13 2.49 7.80
CA SER A 70 -6.36 3.03 6.67
C SER A 70 -5.89 1.93 5.72
N PHE A 71 -5.36 0.82 6.24
CA PHE A 71 -4.94 -0.31 5.42
C PHE A 71 -6.12 -1.00 4.73
N ILE A 72 -7.23 -1.18 5.43
CA ILE A 72 -8.45 -1.77 4.84
C ILE A 72 -9.03 -0.85 3.75
N ASN A 73 -9.00 0.47 3.94
CA ASN A 73 -9.43 1.42 2.92
C ASN A 73 -8.49 1.38 1.70
N PHE A 74 -7.19 1.29 1.94
CA PHE A 74 -6.19 1.15 0.89
C PHE A 74 -6.36 -0.14 0.10
N TYR A 75 -6.51 -1.28 0.77
CA TYR A 75 -6.81 -2.57 0.15
C TYR A 75 -8.04 -2.48 -0.77
N LYS A 76 -9.15 -1.91 -0.28
CA LYS A 76 -10.38 -1.74 -1.08
C LYS A 76 -10.17 -0.83 -2.27
N TRP A 77 -9.45 0.28 -2.09
CA TRP A 77 -9.13 1.22 -3.16
C TRP A 77 -8.24 0.55 -4.22
N LEU A 78 -7.17 -0.11 -3.80
CA LEU A 78 -6.20 -0.76 -4.67
C LEU A 78 -6.86 -1.88 -5.48
N ASN A 79 -7.66 -2.74 -4.84
CA ASN A 79 -8.40 -3.81 -5.50
C ASN A 79 -9.37 -3.26 -6.55
N LYS A 80 -10.16 -2.23 -6.20
CA LYS A 80 -11.10 -1.59 -7.11
C LYS A 80 -10.39 -0.94 -8.30
N THR A 81 -9.31 -0.21 -8.05
CA THR A 81 -8.55 0.51 -9.07
C THR A 81 -7.83 -0.46 -10.00
N ASN A 82 -7.16 -1.49 -9.45
CA ASN A 82 -6.49 -2.52 -10.25
C ASN A 82 -7.46 -3.24 -11.19
N ASN A 83 -8.62 -3.66 -10.69
CA ASN A 83 -9.63 -4.36 -11.50
C ASN A 83 -10.28 -3.46 -12.55
N LYS A 84 -10.55 -2.20 -12.22
CA LYS A 84 -11.23 -1.27 -13.13
C LYS A 84 -10.34 -0.84 -14.29
N PHE A 85 -9.04 -0.68 -14.05
CA PHE A 85 -8.10 -0.12 -15.03
C PHE A 85 -7.05 -1.11 -15.52
N ASN A 86 -7.13 -2.38 -15.07
CA ASN A 86 -6.21 -3.46 -15.42
C ASN A 86 -4.74 -3.05 -15.21
N LEU A 87 -4.42 -2.56 -14.01
CA LEU A 87 -3.09 -2.04 -13.68
C LEU A 87 -2.03 -3.15 -13.50
N GLY A 88 -2.46 -4.42 -13.48
CA GLY A 88 -1.57 -5.58 -13.44
C GLY A 88 -0.85 -5.77 -12.11
N ILE A 89 -1.44 -5.29 -11.01
CA ILE A 89 -0.98 -5.60 -9.64
C ILE A 89 -1.41 -7.03 -9.31
N ASN A 90 -0.50 -7.81 -8.71
CA ASN A 90 -0.76 -9.18 -8.30
C ASN A 90 -1.83 -9.21 -7.19
N ALA A 91 -2.77 -10.16 -7.25
CA ALA A 91 -3.78 -10.35 -6.23
C ALA A 91 -3.17 -10.58 -4.83
N ASN A 92 -2.08 -11.35 -4.73
CA ASN A 92 -1.40 -11.61 -3.46
C ASN A 92 -0.83 -10.33 -2.83
N THR A 93 -0.27 -9.44 -3.65
CA THR A 93 0.22 -8.12 -3.24
C THR A 93 -0.91 -7.21 -2.77
N ILE A 94 -2.11 -7.36 -3.32
CA ILE A 94 -3.28 -6.59 -2.85
C ILE A 94 -3.76 -7.16 -1.51
N ASP A 95 -3.86 -8.48 -1.42
CA ASP A 95 -4.37 -9.20 -0.25
C ASP A 95 -3.45 -9.05 0.98
N SER A 96 -2.16 -8.74 0.80
CA SER A 96 -1.24 -8.48 1.93
C SER A 96 -1.71 -7.31 2.82
N PHE A 97 -2.46 -6.35 2.27
CA PHE A 97 -3.00 -5.20 3.00
C PHE A 97 -4.39 -5.45 3.59
N SER A 98 -4.96 -6.64 3.43
CA SER A 98 -6.33 -6.94 3.89
C SER A 98 -6.40 -7.41 5.35
N LEU A 99 -5.25 -7.58 6.01
CA LEU A 99 -5.19 -8.13 7.36
C LEU A 99 -5.84 -7.19 8.38
N THR A 100 -6.65 -7.79 9.24
CA THR A 100 -7.21 -7.11 10.41
C THR A 100 -6.37 -7.40 11.65
N VAL A 101 -6.53 -6.57 12.69
CA VAL A 101 -5.98 -6.82 14.02
C VAL A 101 -6.42 -8.19 14.54
N GLU A 102 -7.65 -8.62 14.25
CA GLU A 102 -8.14 -9.94 14.62
C GLU A 102 -7.41 -11.07 13.87
N ASP A 103 -7.11 -10.88 12.58
CA ASP A 103 -6.38 -11.87 11.78
C ASP A 103 -4.96 -12.02 12.28
N VAL A 104 -4.27 -10.91 12.56
CA VAL A 104 -2.92 -10.92 13.14
C VAL A 104 -2.91 -11.63 14.49
N LYS A 105 -3.88 -11.33 15.37
CA LYS A 105 -4.02 -12.03 16.66
C LYS A 105 -4.19 -13.54 16.48
N LYS A 106 -4.94 -14.01 15.48
CA LYS A 106 -5.12 -15.44 15.19
C LYS A 106 -3.85 -16.10 14.66
N MET A 107 -2.97 -15.36 13.97
CA MET A 107 -1.69 -15.88 13.46
C MET A 107 -0.64 -16.08 14.56
N MET A 108 -0.78 -15.38 15.69
CA MET A 108 0.15 -15.44 16.82
C MET A 108 -0.25 -16.48 17.89
N LEU A 109 -1.38 -17.18 17.70
CA LEU A 109 -1.91 -18.21 18.61
C LEU A 109 -1.57 -19.62 18.09
#